data_AF-A6GHY8-F1
#
_entry.id   AF-A6GHY8-F1
#
_cell.length_a   1.000
_cell.length_b   1.000
_cell.length_c   1.000
_cell.angle_alpha   90.00
_cell.angle_beta   90.00
_cell.angle_gamma   90.00
#
_symmetry.space_group_name_H-M   'P 1'
#
loop_
_entity.id
_entity.type
_entity.pdbx_description
1 polymer ?
#
loop_
_entity_poly.entity_id
_entity_poly.type
_entity_poly.pdbx_seq_one_letter_code
_entity_poly.pdbx_strand_id
1 'polypeptide(L)'
;MPTRREFLGGAACLGLSALGWRAAAPRLFTPETAGLYGDAPLPAWVLALVEGQLQTWEGRDRSALLAMRSTNPEWDFMGRTFLVLALANLALRRPADAPRYLDVARGIVAATLEAESEASMYFFLLPYARAKPWRCGGGEGARSLFVDGELLLMLAALELVEAGATLAGVAVREHIEARAQLVAAQMRAGPGLSAESYPDECWTFCNTTALAGLRVAEAAGVSVDAALPGDWLAQARASLVEANSGLLVSSYTWDGETLDGPEGSSIWMAAHNLQVIDPSFARGQYERARATLGRSVMGFGYAREWPRRGEGAMDVDSGPVLPLLDASPGSSGLAVLGARAFDDRAYLEGLLAALNYAAFPDDAGGRLRFRASNAVGDAVLSYALCSGPLWARVLGVLA
;
A
#
# COMPACT_ATOMS: atom_id res chain seq x y z
N MET A 1 -28.59 -30.95 -36.57
CA MET A 1 -28.66 -29.57 -36.06
C MET A 1 -29.66 -29.55 -34.92
N PRO A 2 -29.34 -28.94 -33.77
CA PRO A 2 -30.27 -28.88 -32.64
C PRO A 2 -31.56 -28.18 -33.07
N THR A 3 -32.70 -28.66 -32.58
CA THR A 3 -33.98 -28.00 -32.83
C THR A 3 -34.01 -26.64 -32.13
N ARG A 4 -34.81 -25.69 -32.64
CA ARG A 4 -34.99 -24.38 -32.00
C ARG A 4 -35.39 -24.50 -30.51
N ARG A 5 -36.14 -25.56 -30.16
CA ARG A 5 -36.56 -25.86 -28.79
C ARG A 5 -35.39 -26.34 -27.92
N GLU A 6 -34.52 -27.20 -28.43
CA GLU A 6 -33.29 -27.64 -27.74
C GLU A 6 -32.34 -26.48 -27.52
N PHE A 7 -32.17 -25.60 -28.52
CA PHE A 7 -31.35 -24.40 -28.38
C PHE A 7 -31.89 -23.44 -27.31
N LEU A 8 -33.21 -23.16 -27.34
CA LEU A 8 -33.85 -22.31 -26.34
C LEU A 8 -33.79 -22.93 -24.92
N GLY A 9 -33.95 -24.25 -24.81
CA GLY A 9 -33.81 -24.98 -23.55
C GLY A 9 -32.39 -24.89 -22.99
N GLY A 10 -31.38 -25.10 -23.83
CA GLY A 10 -29.97 -24.96 -23.44
C GLY A 10 -29.62 -23.53 -23.02
N ALA A 11 -30.07 -22.53 -23.77
CA ALA A 11 -29.89 -21.12 -23.41
C ALA A 11 -30.57 -20.76 -22.08
N ALA A 12 -31.78 -21.27 -21.83
CA ALA A 12 -32.48 -21.07 -20.57
C ALA A 12 -31.75 -21.72 -19.38
N CYS A 13 -31.26 -22.96 -19.53
CA CYS A 13 -30.46 -23.63 -18.50
C CYS A 13 -29.17 -22.86 -18.19
N LEU A 14 -28.43 -22.42 -19.22
CA LEU A 14 -27.23 -21.59 -19.04
C LEU A 14 -27.57 -20.27 -18.33
N GLY A 15 -28.67 -19.62 -18.70
CA GLY A 15 -29.15 -18.41 -18.04
C GLY A 15 -29.46 -18.63 -16.55
N LEU A 16 -30.18 -19.71 -16.22
CA LEU A 16 -30.49 -20.08 -14.83
C LEU A 16 -29.25 -20.45 -14.04
N SER A 17 -28.32 -21.21 -14.62
CA SER A 17 -27.03 -21.54 -14.00
C SER A 17 -26.18 -20.30 -13.76
N ALA A 18 -26.14 -19.36 -14.71
CA ALA A 18 -25.42 -18.10 -14.55
C ALA A 18 -26.04 -17.22 -13.45
N LEU A 19 -27.36 -17.17 -13.36
CA LEU A 19 -28.08 -16.47 -12.28
C LEU A 19 -27.81 -17.13 -10.92
N GLY A 20 -27.87 -18.47 -10.85
CA GLY A 20 -27.53 -19.24 -9.65
C GLY A 20 -26.09 -19.03 -9.21
N TRP A 21 -25.14 -19.10 -10.15
CA TRP A 21 -23.72 -18.83 -9.89
C TRP A 21 -23.49 -17.40 -9.43
N ARG A 22 -24.08 -16.40 -10.09
CA ARG A 22 -24.00 -15.00 -9.66
C ARG A 22 -24.50 -14.77 -8.24
N ALA A 23 -25.53 -15.51 -7.81
CA ALA A 23 -26.07 -15.40 -6.46
C ALA A 23 -25.24 -16.16 -5.40
N ALA A 24 -24.65 -17.29 -5.79
CA ALA A 24 -23.96 -18.18 -4.86
C ALA A 24 -22.44 -17.93 -4.77
N ALA A 25 -21.77 -17.68 -5.89
CA ALA A 25 -20.31 -17.66 -5.96
C ALA A 25 -19.67 -16.61 -5.05
N PRO A 26 -20.13 -15.34 -4.99
CA PRO A 26 -19.55 -14.39 -4.05
C PRO A 26 -19.69 -14.87 -2.61
N ARG A 27 -20.80 -15.49 -2.23
CA ARG A 27 -20.99 -16.01 -0.86
C ARG A 27 -20.09 -17.19 -0.52
N LEU A 28 -19.69 -17.98 -1.52
CA LEU A 28 -18.80 -19.12 -1.32
C LEU A 28 -17.33 -18.69 -1.17
N PHE A 29 -16.93 -17.62 -1.85
CA PHE A 29 -15.53 -17.17 -1.87
C PHE A 29 -15.26 -15.95 -1.00
N THR A 30 -16.28 -15.17 -0.62
CA THR A 30 -16.11 -14.05 0.31
C THR A 30 -15.77 -14.62 1.69
N PRO A 31 -14.59 -14.32 2.25
CA PRO A 31 -14.27 -14.75 3.60
C PRO A 31 -15.10 -13.97 4.62
N GLU A 32 -15.06 -14.37 5.88
CA GLU A 32 -15.68 -13.61 6.95
C GLU A 32 -15.05 -12.21 7.06
N THR A 33 -15.88 -11.17 6.92
CA THR A 33 -15.47 -9.75 7.02
C THR A 33 -15.94 -9.09 8.32
N ALA A 34 -16.71 -9.84 9.14
CA ALA A 34 -17.15 -9.38 10.45
C ALA A 34 -15.92 -9.10 11.33
N GLY A 35 -15.89 -7.94 11.97
CA GLY A 35 -14.73 -7.53 12.78
C GLY A 35 -13.56 -6.95 11.99
N LEU A 36 -13.64 -6.79 10.67
CA LEU A 36 -12.66 -5.96 9.97
C LEU A 36 -12.73 -4.50 10.44
N TYR A 37 -13.92 -4.00 10.79
CA TYR A 37 -14.21 -2.63 11.20
C TYR A 37 -14.48 -2.51 12.71
N GLY A 38 -14.16 -1.35 13.29
CA GLY A 38 -14.39 -1.05 14.71
C GLY A 38 -13.52 -1.90 15.66
N ASP A 39 -14.01 -2.09 16.88
CA ASP A 39 -13.24 -2.73 17.96
C ASP A 39 -13.45 -4.24 18.09
N ALA A 40 -14.32 -4.82 17.24
CA ALA A 40 -14.56 -6.25 17.25
C ALA A 40 -13.27 -7.04 16.93
N PRO A 41 -13.12 -8.29 17.41
CA PRO A 41 -11.96 -9.11 17.07
C PRO A 41 -11.82 -9.30 15.56
N LEU A 42 -10.57 -9.27 15.08
CA LEU A 42 -10.26 -9.59 13.69
C LEU A 42 -10.64 -11.05 13.36
N PRO A 43 -11.08 -11.34 12.12
CA PRO A 43 -11.28 -12.70 11.66
C PRO A 43 -10.00 -13.55 11.79
N ALA A 44 -10.16 -14.84 12.13
CA ALA A 44 -9.03 -15.74 12.33
C ALA A 44 -8.12 -15.86 11.09
N TRP A 45 -8.68 -15.81 9.88
CA TRP A 45 -7.91 -15.89 8.63
C TRP A 45 -7.01 -14.67 8.41
N VAL A 46 -7.40 -13.48 8.89
CA VAL A 46 -6.56 -12.27 8.86
C VAL A 46 -5.36 -12.46 9.78
N LEU A 47 -5.59 -13.00 10.98
CA LEU A 47 -4.51 -13.31 11.92
C LEU A 47 -3.59 -14.39 11.39
N ALA A 48 -4.12 -15.40 10.69
CA ALA A 48 -3.31 -16.44 10.03
C ALA A 48 -2.46 -15.89 8.88
N LEU A 49 -2.95 -14.88 8.16
CA LEU A 49 -2.18 -14.19 7.11
C LEU A 49 -0.96 -13.46 7.70
N VAL A 50 -1.19 -12.67 8.74
CA VAL A 50 -0.10 -12.01 9.50
C VAL A 50 0.82 -13.07 10.13
N GLU A 51 0.22 -14.17 10.57
CA GLU A 51 0.80 -15.45 10.95
C GLU A 51 2.06 -15.81 10.15
N GLY A 52 1.84 -16.01 8.85
CA GLY A 52 2.88 -16.42 7.92
C GLY A 52 4.02 -15.42 7.82
N GLN A 53 3.71 -14.12 7.87
CA GLN A 53 4.71 -13.04 7.78
C GLN A 53 5.56 -12.92 9.04
N LEU A 54 4.94 -13.02 10.22
CA LEU A 54 5.67 -12.98 11.51
C LEU A 54 6.73 -14.07 11.59
N GLN A 55 6.38 -15.29 11.22
CA GLN A 55 7.29 -16.42 11.31
C GLN A 55 8.46 -16.36 10.34
N THR A 56 8.35 -15.63 9.22
CA THR A 56 9.50 -15.33 8.36
C THR A 56 10.52 -14.43 9.05
N TRP A 57 10.05 -13.52 9.91
CA TRP A 57 10.91 -12.57 10.62
C TRP A 57 11.41 -13.07 11.98
N GLU A 58 10.59 -13.84 12.69
CA GLU A 58 10.94 -14.54 13.93
C GLU A 58 11.82 -15.78 13.66
N GLY A 59 11.59 -16.43 12.52
CA GLY A 59 12.39 -17.54 12.02
C GLY A 59 13.70 -17.11 11.36
N ARG A 60 14.60 -18.07 11.13
CA ARG A 60 15.83 -17.85 10.37
C ARG A 60 15.68 -18.11 8.86
N ASP A 61 14.55 -18.64 8.41
CA ASP A 61 14.34 -18.92 6.98
C ASP A 61 13.75 -17.71 6.25
N ARG A 62 14.65 -16.94 5.65
CA ARG A 62 14.32 -15.79 4.80
C ARG A 62 14.46 -16.10 3.31
N SER A 63 14.51 -17.38 2.93
CA SER A 63 14.75 -17.80 1.54
C SER A 63 13.73 -17.21 0.56
N ALA A 64 12.43 -17.22 0.91
CA ALA A 64 11.38 -16.65 0.10
C ALA A 64 11.52 -15.13 -0.07
N LEU A 65 11.88 -14.42 1.00
CA LEU A 65 12.14 -12.97 0.97
C LEU A 65 13.33 -12.65 0.07
N LEU A 66 14.44 -13.39 0.21
CA LEU A 66 15.64 -13.23 -0.60
C LEU A 66 15.40 -13.56 -2.08
N ALA A 67 14.59 -14.59 -2.37
CA ALA A 67 14.21 -14.95 -3.72
C ALA A 67 13.28 -13.90 -4.38
N MET A 68 12.39 -13.29 -3.61
CA MET A 68 11.57 -12.17 -4.11
C MET A 68 12.45 -10.95 -4.41
N ARG A 69 13.34 -10.61 -3.47
CA ARG A 69 14.28 -9.48 -3.59
C ARG A 69 15.19 -9.59 -4.82
N SER A 70 15.64 -10.80 -5.18
CA SER A 70 16.47 -10.98 -6.38
C SER A 70 15.73 -10.69 -7.69
N THR A 71 14.40 -10.63 -7.65
CA THR A 71 13.56 -10.22 -8.78
C THR A 71 13.30 -8.71 -8.76
N ASN A 72 12.86 -8.18 -7.62
CA ASN A 72 12.71 -6.74 -7.42
C ASN A 72 13.11 -6.37 -5.97
N PRO A 73 14.16 -5.54 -5.75
CA PRO A 73 14.56 -5.09 -4.42
C PRO A 73 13.52 -4.20 -3.74
N GLU A 74 12.67 -3.50 -4.48
CA GLU A 74 11.61 -2.65 -3.93
C GLU A 74 10.54 -3.47 -3.24
N TRP A 75 10.22 -4.66 -3.77
CA TRP A 75 9.23 -5.54 -3.16
C TRP A 75 9.64 -6.00 -1.76
N ASP A 76 10.95 -6.18 -1.51
CA ASP A 76 11.45 -6.45 -0.15
C ASP A 76 11.21 -5.23 0.76
N PHE A 77 11.50 -4.03 0.26
CA PHE A 77 11.32 -2.80 1.03
C PHE A 77 9.84 -2.52 1.35
N MET A 78 8.97 -2.53 0.33
CA MET A 78 7.52 -2.36 0.50
C MET A 78 6.94 -3.43 1.42
N GLY A 79 7.38 -4.69 1.29
CA GLY A 79 6.96 -5.77 2.16
C GLY A 79 7.27 -5.50 3.64
N ARG A 80 8.45 -4.92 3.94
CA ARG A 80 8.82 -4.48 5.29
C ARG A 80 7.92 -3.35 5.77
N THR A 81 7.73 -2.32 4.95
CA THR A 81 6.90 -1.16 5.26
C THR A 81 5.47 -1.57 5.61
N PHE A 82 4.81 -2.34 4.74
CA PHE A 82 3.44 -2.79 4.98
C PHE A 82 3.33 -3.70 6.19
N LEU A 83 4.29 -4.61 6.41
CA LEU A 83 4.26 -5.47 7.59
C LEU A 83 4.43 -4.67 8.88
N VAL A 84 5.38 -3.73 8.95
CA VAL A 84 5.55 -2.85 10.12
C VAL A 84 4.27 -2.08 10.42
N LEU A 85 3.60 -1.54 9.39
CA LEU A 85 2.34 -0.84 9.56
C LEU A 85 1.20 -1.77 10.01
N ALA A 86 1.13 -3.00 9.50
CA ALA A 86 0.17 -3.99 9.97
C ALA A 86 0.38 -4.32 11.47
N LEU A 87 1.64 -4.53 11.87
CA LEU A 87 2.01 -4.84 13.26
C LEU A 87 1.75 -3.67 14.20
N ALA A 88 1.98 -2.42 13.78
CA ALA A 88 1.62 -1.24 14.55
C ALA A 88 0.11 -1.14 14.80
N ASN A 89 -0.72 -1.39 13.78
CA ASN A 89 -2.17 -1.44 13.95
C ASN A 89 -2.62 -2.59 14.87
N LEU A 90 -1.99 -3.77 14.76
CA LEU A 90 -2.28 -4.91 15.61
C LEU A 90 -1.87 -4.69 17.06
N ALA A 91 -0.74 -4.04 17.32
CA ALA A 91 -0.31 -3.69 18.68
C ALA A 91 -1.32 -2.79 19.38
N LEU A 92 -1.88 -1.80 18.66
CA LEU A 92 -2.97 -0.96 19.18
C LEU A 92 -4.26 -1.76 19.41
N ARG A 93 -4.59 -2.67 18.49
CA ARG A 93 -5.85 -3.45 18.55
C ARG A 93 -5.81 -4.60 19.55
N ARG A 94 -4.64 -5.16 19.81
CA ARG A 94 -4.42 -6.33 20.67
C ARG A 94 -3.30 -6.04 21.67
N PRO A 95 -3.56 -5.22 22.72
CA PRO A 95 -2.53 -4.81 23.68
C PRO A 95 -1.82 -5.98 24.38
N ALA A 96 -2.51 -7.11 24.57
CA ALA A 96 -1.94 -8.31 25.18
C ALA A 96 -0.83 -8.94 24.31
N ASP A 97 -0.92 -8.80 22.99
CA ASP A 97 0.05 -9.35 22.03
C ASP A 97 1.04 -8.28 21.51
N ALA A 98 0.84 -7.01 21.91
CA ALA A 98 1.63 -5.87 21.46
C ALA A 98 3.16 -6.07 21.62
N PRO A 99 3.69 -6.63 22.73
CA PRO A 99 5.13 -6.85 22.86
C PRO A 99 5.72 -7.67 21.70
N ARG A 100 5.05 -8.76 21.30
CA ARG A 100 5.50 -9.61 20.18
C ARG A 100 5.51 -8.84 18.86
N TYR A 101 4.42 -8.13 18.57
CA TYR A 101 4.30 -7.37 17.31
C TYR A 101 5.33 -6.25 17.22
N LEU A 102 5.54 -5.53 18.32
CA LEU A 102 6.51 -4.43 18.38
C LEU A 102 7.95 -4.94 18.33
N ASP A 103 8.27 -6.08 18.95
CA ASP A 103 9.59 -6.71 18.84
C ASP A 103 9.93 -7.07 17.40
N VAL A 104 9.00 -7.69 16.67
CA VAL A 104 9.21 -8.04 15.26
C VAL A 104 9.29 -6.79 14.39
N ALA A 105 8.39 -5.81 14.59
CA ALA A 105 8.41 -4.56 13.83
C ALA A 105 9.72 -3.77 14.04
N ARG A 106 10.22 -3.69 15.28
CA ARG A 106 11.54 -3.11 15.58
C ARG A 106 12.67 -3.88 14.89
N GLY A 107 12.62 -5.22 14.92
CA GLY A 107 13.60 -6.06 14.23
C GLY A 107 13.64 -5.81 12.72
N ILE A 108 12.49 -5.62 12.09
CA ILE A 108 12.36 -5.25 10.68
C ILE A 108 13.00 -3.89 10.42
N VAL A 109 12.62 -2.86 11.19
CA VAL A 109 13.14 -1.50 10.99
C VAL A 109 14.65 -1.44 11.25
N ALA A 110 15.16 -2.09 12.30
CA ALA A 110 16.59 -2.19 12.57
C ALA A 110 17.36 -2.83 11.40
N ALA A 111 16.89 -3.97 10.90
CA ALA A 111 17.51 -4.64 9.75
C ALA A 111 17.41 -3.81 8.46
N THR A 112 16.45 -2.90 8.37
CA THR A 112 16.27 -2.01 7.22
C THR A 112 17.24 -0.83 7.29
N LEU A 113 17.40 -0.22 8.47
CA LEU A 113 18.40 0.82 8.74
C LEU A 113 19.83 0.30 8.57
N GLU A 114 20.12 -0.92 9.04
CA GLU A 114 21.42 -1.58 8.87
C GLU A 114 21.73 -1.76 7.38
N ALA A 115 20.81 -2.34 6.62
CA ALA A 115 21.00 -2.55 5.18
C ALA A 115 21.17 -1.23 4.40
N GLU A 116 20.42 -0.19 4.75
CA GLU A 116 20.60 1.14 4.16
C GLU A 116 21.96 1.75 4.55
N SER A 117 22.41 1.58 5.79
CA SER A 117 23.70 2.09 6.24
C SER A 117 24.88 1.39 5.54
N GLU A 118 24.77 0.08 5.32
CA GLU A 118 25.85 -0.72 4.71
C GLU A 118 25.91 -0.57 3.19
N ALA A 119 24.76 -0.50 2.53
CA ALA A 119 24.65 -0.58 1.07
C ALA A 119 23.98 0.65 0.43
N SER A 120 23.73 1.71 1.21
CA SER A 120 23.03 2.95 0.84
C SER A 120 21.56 2.74 0.44
N MET A 121 20.86 3.82 0.07
CA MET A 121 19.49 3.76 -0.47
C MET A 121 19.36 2.80 -1.67
N TYR A 122 20.43 2.63 -2.46
CA TYR A 122 20.43 1.76 -3.62
C TYR A 122 20.29 0.27 -3.28
N PHE A 123 20.36 -0.10 -2.00
CA PHE A 123 19.97 -1.44 -1.56
C PHE A 123 18.49 -1.71 -1.83
N PHE A 124 17.63 -0.70 -1.78
CA PHE A 124 16.18 -0.87 -1.93
C PHE A 124 15.64 -0.42 -3.30
N LEU A 125 16.48 0.19 -4.14
CA LEU A 125 16.08 0.71 -5.44
C LEU A 125 16.41 -0.26 -6.57
N LEU A 126 15.63 -0.17 -7.64
CA LEU A 126 15.93 -0.80 -8.90
C LEU A 126 17.26 -0.28 -9.49
N PRO A 127 17.99 -1.09 -10.26
CA PRO A 127 19.31 -0.71 -10.80
C PRO A 127 19.32 0.59 -11.62
N TYR A 128 18.19 0.96 -12.24
CA TYR A 128 18.10 2.16 -13.06
C TYR A 128 18.17 3.47 -12.24
N ALA A 129 18.04 3.42 -10.91
CA ALA A 129 18.31 4.57 -10.04
C ALA A 129 19.72 5.15 -10.20
N ARG A 130 20.65 4.40 -10.82
CA ARG A 130 22.02 4.85 -11.10
C ARG A 130 22.22 5.31 -12.56
N ALA A 131 21.18 5.26 -13.39
CA ALA A 131 21.29 5.52 -14.82
C ALA A 131 21.35 7.01 -15.17
N LYS A 132 20.83 7.87 -14.29
CA LYS A 132 20.77 9.33 -14.47
C LYS A 132 21.21 10.04 -13.18
N PRO A 133 21.69 11.29 -13.26
CA PRO A 133 21.97 12.10 -12.08
C PRO A 133 20.67 12.54 -11.39
N TRP A 134 20.67 12.52 -10.06
CA TRP A 134 19.61 13.11 -9.24
C TRP A 134 19.63 14.63 -9.39
N ARG A 135 18.44 15.23 -9.46
CA ARG A 135 18.23 16.68 -9.58
C ARG A 135 18.44 17.36 -8.23
N CYS A 136 18.03 16.72 -7.15
CA CYS A 136 18.21 17.16 -5.78
C CYS A 136 19.45 16.53 -5.13
N GLY A 137 20.24 17.34 -4.41
CA GLY A 137 21.41 16.89 -3.65
C GLY A 137 22.65 16.60 -4.51
N GLY A 138 22.50 15.83 -5.59
CA GLY A 138 23.58 15.45 -6.52
C GLY A 138 24.70 14.60 -5.89
N GLY A 139 25.27 13.67 -6.65
CA GLY A 139 26.44 12.89 -6.21
C GLY A 139 26.23 12.14 -4.89
N GLU A 140 27.02 12.47 -3.86
CA GLU A 140 26.98 11.85 -2.53
C GLU A 140 25.82 12.35 -1.65
N GLY A 141 25.21 13.50 -1.97
CA GLY A 141 24.07 14.07 -1.24
C GLY A 141 22.70 13.61 -1.76
N ALA A 142 22.68 12.78 -2.81
CA ALA A 142 21.46 12.27 -3.40
C ALA A 142 20.72 11.32 -2.44
N ARG A 143 19.40 11.44 -2.40
CA ARG A 143 18.51 10.70 -1.52
C ARG A 143 17.24 10.33 -2.29
N SER A 144 16.62 9.21 -1.92
CA SER A 144 15.38 8.73 -2.52
C SER A 144 14.24 8.92 -1.53
N LEU A 145 13.22 9.65 -1.95
CA LEU A 145 12.01 9.85 -1.15
C LEU A 145 11.24 8.54 -0.91
N PHE A 146 11.34 7.57 -1.82
CA PHE A 146 10.79 6.23 -1.61
C PHE A 146 11.39 5.60 -0.35
N VAL A 147 12.71 5.61 -0.22
CA VAL A 147 13.41 5.06 0.94
C VAL A 147 13.20 5.90 2.20
N ASP A 148 13.45 7.21 2.12
CA ASP A 148 13.37 8.11 3.27
C ASP A 148 11.95 8.27 3.81
N GLY A 149 10.95 8.35 2.92
CA GLY A 149 9.55 8.51 3.28
C GLY A 149 8.96 7.28 3.97
N GLU A 150 9.27 6.08 3.46
CA GLU A 150 8.81 4.83 4.07
C GLU A 150 9.51 4.54 5.41
N LEU A 151 10.82 4.80 5.52
CA LEU A 151 11.53 4.72 6.80
C LEU A 151 10.96 5.70 7.82
N LEU A 152 10.69 6.94 7.43
CA LEU A 152 10.05 7.92 8.29
C LEU A 152 8.69 7.40 8.79
N LEU A 153 7.85 6.88 7.89
CA LEU A 153 6.53 6.37 8.25
C LEU A 153 6.63 5.15 9.19
N MET A 154 7.52 4.20 8.94
CA MET A 154 7.74 3.04 9.81
C MET A 154 8.21 3.45 11.22
N LEU A 155 9.22 4.33 11.29
CA LEU A 155 9.77 4.81 12.56
C LEU A 155 8.72 5.59 13.35
N ALA A 156 8.01 6.51 12.69
CA ALA A 156 6.96 7.31 13.31
C ALA A 156 5.80 6.44 13.80
N ALA A 157 5.42 5.39 13.06
CA ALA A 157 4.40 4.45 13.49
C ALA A 157 4.82 3.70 14.77
N LEU A 158 6.08 3.28 14.88
CA LEU A 158 6.59 2.64 16.09
C LEU A 158 6.55 3.60 17.29
N GLU A 159 7.08 4.81 17.14
CA GLU A 159 7.11 5.83 18.21
C GLU A 159 5.68 6.24 18.65
N LEU A 160 4.74 6.31 17.70
CA LEU A 160 3.34 6.65 18.02
C LEU A 160 2.67 5.56 18.86
N VAL A 161 2.99 4.28 18.63
CA VAL A 161 2.42 3.15 19.36
C VAL A 161 3.11 2.95 20.71
N GLU A 162 4.45 2.97 20.73
CA GLU A 162 5.27 2.82 21.93
C GLU A 162 6.44 3.81 21.89
N ALA A 163 6.29 4.92 22.61
CA ALA A 163 7.28 5.98 22.66
C ALA A 163 8.52 5.60 23.47
N GLY A 164 9.67 6.21 23.13
CA GLY A 164 10.91 6.04 23.89
C GLY A 164 11.67 4.73 23.63
N ALA A 165 11.31 4.00 22.57
CA ALA A 165 12.05 2.84 22.13
C ALA A 165 13.43 3.23 21.55
N THR A 166 14.35 2.26 21.54
CA THR A 166 15.69 2.41 20.93
C THR A 166 15.93 1.36 19.85
N LEU A 167 16.58 1.74 18.76
CA LEU A 167 17.07 0.85 17.71
C LEU A 167 18.59 1.01 17.60
N ALA A 168 19.34 -0.10 17.70
CA ALA A 168 20.81 -0.10 17.66
C ALA A 168 21.47 0.91 18.62
N GLY A 169 20.86 1.17 19.78
CA GLY A 169 21.37 2.11 20.78
C GLY A 169 21.03 3.59 20.53
N VAL A 170 20.30 3.91 19.46
CA VAL A 170 19.82 5.25 19.13
C VAL A 170 18.32 5.31 19.42
N ALA A 171 17.83 6.42 19.97
CA ALA A 171 16.40 6.59 20.20
C ALA A 171 15.66 6.60 18.86
N VAL A 172 14.53 5.90 18.76
CA VAL A 172 13.68 5.91 17.54
C VAL A 172 13.33 7.34 17.16
N ARG A 173 13.02 8.19 18.15
CA ARG A 173 12.79 9.62 17.99
C ARG A 173 13.91 10.37 17.26
N GLU A 174 15.17 10.08 17.56
CA GLU A 174 16.31 10.73 16.88
C GLU A 174 16.38 10.34 15.40
N HIS A 175 16.07 9.07 15.09
CA HIS A 175 15.94 8.64 13.70
C HIS A 175 14.79 9.38 12.98
N ILE A 176 13.64 9.55 13.64
CA ILE A 176 12.50 10.29 13.06
C ILE A 176 12.88 11.74 12.78
N GLU A 177 13.49 12.43 13.75
CA GLU A 177 13.88 13.84 13.61
C GLU A 177 14.85 14.04 12.42
N ALA A 178 15.87 13.20 12.30
CA ALA A 178 16.81 13.24 11.18
C ALA A 178 16.11 12.97 9.84
N ARG A 179 15.24 11.97 9.76
CA ARG A 179 14.53 11.62 8.51
C ARG A 179 13.50 12.67 8.12
N ALA A 180 12.74 13.20 9.08
CA ALA A 180 11.76 14.25 8.83
C ALA A 180 12.43 15.51 8.28
N GLN A 181 13.60 15.88 8.81
CA GLN A 181 14.40 17.00 8.27
C GLN A 181 14.86 16.74 6.84
N LEU A 182 15.38 15.53 6.55
CA LEU A 182 15.80 15.16 5.19
C LEU A 182 14.64 15.19 4.19
N VAL A 183 13.51 14.58 4.55
CA VAL A 183 12.28 14.56 3.73
C VAL A 183 11.81 15.99 3.47
N ALA A 184 11.66 16.79 4.52
CA ALA A 184 11.19 18.16 4.38
C ALA A 184 12.14 19.00 3.51
N ALA A 185 13.46 18.89 3.72
CA ALA A 185 14.45 19.60 2.94
C ALA A 185 14.40 19.24 1.44
N GLN A 186 14.30 17.95 1.11
CA GLN A 186 14.20 17.50 -0.28
C GLN A 186 12.91 18.00 -0.94
N MET A 187 11.77 17.80 -0.29
CA MET A 187 10.48 18.22 -0.82
C MET A 187 10.42 19.74 -1.00
N ARG A 188 10.91 20.52 -0.03
CA ARG A 188 10.97 22.00 -0.11
C ARG A 188 11.93 22.51 -1.18
N ALA A 189 12.94 21.73 -1.56
CA ALA A 189 13.84 22.07 -2.66
C ALA A 189 13.19 21.86 -4.05
N GLY A 190 12.20 20.98 -4.15
CA GLY A 190 11.46 20.70 -5.37
C GLY A 190 10.54 21.84 -5.81
N PRO A 191 10.53 22.23 -7.10
CA PRO A 191 9.60 23.24 -7.63
C PRO A 191 8.12 22.91 -7.35
N GLY A 192 7.77 21.62 -7.38
CA GLY A 192 6.43 21.12 -7.06
C GLY A 192 6.23 20.72 -5.60
N LEU A 193 7.09 21.16 -4.69
CA LEU A 193 7.15 20.73 -3.28
C LEU A 193 7.29 19.20 -3.11
N SER A 194 7.81 18.53 -4.14
CA SER A 194 7.90 17.07 -4.23
C SER A 194 9.36 16.66 -4.29
N ALA A 195 9.65 15.42 -3.90
CA ALA A 195 11.01 14.88 -3.97
C ALA A 195 11.12 13.63 -4.86
N GLU A 196 12.31 13.45 -5.41
CA GLU A 196 12.66 12.34 -6.31
C GLU A 196 12.55 11.00 -5.57
N SER A 197 11.82 10.06 -6.14
CA SER A 197 11.90 8.65 -5.74
C SER A 197 13.00 7.94 -6.53
N TYR A 198 13.15 8.33 -7.80
CA TYR A 198 14.21 7.98 -8.73
C TYR A 198 14.77 9.26 -9.39
N PRO A 199 15.97 9.22 -10.01
CA PRO A 199 16.54 10.41 -10.66
C PRO A 199 15.61 11.00 -11.72
N ASP A 200 15.25 12.26 -11.52
CA ASP A 200 14.29 13.06 -12.29
C ASP A 200 12.86 12.49 -12.33
N GLU A 201 12.50 11.69 -11.32
CA GLU A 201 11.22 10.98 -11.24
C GLU A 201 10.63 11.07 -9.82
N CYS A 202 9.54 11.82 -9.70
CA CYS A 202 8.73 11.96 -8.50
C CYS A 202 7.48 11.09 -8.62
N TRP A 203 7.21 10.28 -7.60
CA TRP A 203 6.05 9.40 -7.56
C TRP A 203 5.05 9.86 -6.50
N THR A 204 3.77 9.96 -6.86
CA THR A 204 2.68 10.37 -5.97
C THR A 204 2.52 9.41 -4.80
N PHE A 205 2.70 8.10 -5.01
CA PHE A 205 2.75 7.11 -3.94
C PHE A 205 3.78 7.51 -2.87
N CYS A 206 5.03 7.71 -3.29
CA CYS A 206 6.16 8.00 -2.39
C CYS A 206 5.99 9.33 -1.68
N ASN A 207 5.60 10.38 -2.42
CA ASN A 207 5.41 11.72 -1.86
C ASN A 207 4.28 11.75 -0.82
N THR A 208 3.13 11.11 -1.11
CA THR A 208 2.04 11.04 -0.11
C THR A 208 2.40 10.17 1.09
N THR A 209 3.18 9.10 0.91
CA THR A 209 3.69 8.26 2.02
C THR A 209 4.61 9.05 2.93
N ALA A 210 5.54 9.83 2.38
CA ALA A 210 6.43 10.70 3.15
C ALA A 210 5.65 11.75 3.94
N LEU A 211 4.65 12.40 3.32
CA LEU A 211 3.77 13.36 3.98
C LEU A 211 2.93 12.72 5.09
N ALA A 212 2.40 11.51 4.88
CA ALA A 212 1.74 10.76 5.94
C ALA A 212 2.71 10.44 7.08
N GLY A 213 3.95 10.06 6.79
CA GLY A 213 5.01 9.87 7.77
C GLY A 213 5.27 11.11 8.63
N LEU A 214 5.31 12.31 8.03
CA LEU A 214 5.40 13.57 8.78
C LEU A 214 4.20 13.77 9.72
N ARG A 215 2.98 13.50 9.26
CA ARG A 215 1.76 13.60 10.10
C ARG A 215 1.76 12.59 11.25
N VAL A 216 2.25 11.36 11.02
CA VAL A 216 2.40 10.36 12.08
C VAL A 216 3.47 10.79 13.08
N ALA A 217 4.59 11.34 12.61
CA ALA A 217 5.66 11.85 13.48
C ALA A 217 5.18 13.02 14.35
N GLU A 218 4.42 13.94 13.77
CA GLU A 218 3.79 15.04 14.51
C GLU A 218 2.83 14.53 15.59
N ALA A 219 2.00 13.52 15.27
CA ALA A 219 1.11 12.88 16.23
C ALA A 219 1.88 12.15 17.35
N ALA A 220 3.08 11.65 17.07
CA ALA A 220 4.00 11.10 18.08
C ALA A 220 4.72 12.20 18.91
N GLY A 221 4.39 13.47 18.67
CA GLY A 221 4.96 14.62 19.37
C GLY A 221 6.36 15.00 18.89
N VAL A 222 6.79 14.55 17.71
CA VAL A 222 8.07 14.93 17.10
C VAL A 222 7.91 16.23 16.33
N SER A 223 8.88 17.14 16.46
CA SER A 223 8.87 18.41 15.74
C SER A 223 9.16 18.19 14.26
N VAL A 224 8.22 18.56 13.39
CA VAL A 224 8.32 18.43 11.93
C VAL A 224 7.86 19.72 11.22
N ASP A 225 8.10 19.82 9.91
CA ASP A 225 7.49 20.87 9.09
C ASP A 225 6.00 20.56 8.89
N ALA A 226 5.17 21.03 9.83
CA ALA A 226 3.72 20.78 9.85
C ALA A 226 2.96 21.48 8.70
N ALA A 227 3.57 22.48 8.04
CA ALA A 227 2.93 23.18 6.92
C ALA A 227 3.09 22.42 5.60
N LEU A 228 4.19 21.67 5.44
CA LEU A 228 4.54 21.00 4.19
C LEU A 228 3.43 20.11 3.60
N PRO A 229 2.71 19.25 4.37
CA PRO A 229 1.62 18.45 3.80
C PRO A 229 0.49 19.29 3.18
N GLY A 230 0.12 20.41 3.81
CA GLY A 230 -0.89 21.32 3.30
C GLY A 230 -0.43 22.08 2.06
N ASP A 231 0.82 22.57 2.09
CA ASP A 231 1.43 23.29 0.97
C ASP A 231 1.56 22.38 -0.27
N TRP A 232 2.05 21.14 -0.07
CA TRP A 232 2.13 20.15 -1.14
C TRP A 232 0.76 19.84 -1.73
N LEU A 233 -0.26 19.67 -0.89
CA LEU A 233 -1.60 19.37 -1.38
C LEU A 233 -2.17 20.52 -2.22
N ALA A 234 -1.93 21.78 -1.83
CA ALA A 234 -2.34 22.93 -2.62
C ALA A 234 -1.65 22.94 -3.99
N GLN A 235 -0.34 22.65 -4.03
CA GLN A 235 0.42 22.53 -5.27
C GLN A 235 -0.07 21.35 -6.13
N ALA A 236 -0.27 20.17 -5.54
CA ALA A 236 -0.74 18.98 -6.23
C ALA A 236 -2.12 19.18 -6.87
N ARG A 237 -3.04 19.89 -6.20
CA ARG A 237 -4.34 20.25 -6.79
C ARG A 237 -4.21 21.15 -8.01
N ALA A 238 -3.19 22.01 -8.06
CA ALA A 238 -2.97 22.93 -9.15
C ALA A 238 -2.28 22.28 -10.35
N SER A 239 -1.36 21.34 -10.14
CA SER A 239 -0.49 20.83 -11.21
C SER A 239 -0.45 19.32 -11.38
N LEU A 240 -0.91 18.52 -10.42
CA LEU A 240 -0.79 17.05 -10.43
C LEU A 240 -2.13 16.33 -10.58
N VAL A 241 -3.25 17.04 -10.73
CA VAL A 241 -4.55 16.45 -11.00
C VAL A 241 -4.79 16.41 -12.51
N GLU A 242 -4.95 15.21 -13.06
CA GLU A 242 -5.29 15.02 -14.46
C GLU A 242 -6.71 15.54 -14.73
N ALA A 243 -6.84 16.46 -15.69
CA ALA A 243 -8.10 17.15 -15.98
C ALA A 243 -9.26 16.21 -16.40
N ASN A 244 -8.95 15.09 -17.07
CA ASN A 244 -9.98 14.19 -17.61
C ASN A 244 -10.66 13.34 -16.54
N SER A 245 -9.87 12.75 -15.65
CA SER A 245 -10.37 11.88 -14.58
C SER A 245 -10.59 12.61 -13.26
N GLY A 246 -9.93 13.75 -13.05
CA GLY A 246 -9.84 14.42 -11.76
C GLY A 246 -9.01 13.66 -10.72
N LEU A 247 -8.22 12.68 -11.16
CA LEU A 247 -7.32 11.89 -10.32
C LEU A 247 -5.93 12.49 -10.29
N LEU A 248 -5.21 12.28 -9.20
CA LEU A 248 -3.77 12.53 -9.18
C LEU A 248 -3.06 11.65 -10.21
N VAL A 249 -2.09 12.23 -10.91
CA VAL A 249 -1.14 11.51 -11.76
C VAL A 249 -0.22 10.63 -10.89
N SER A 250 0.33 9.53 -11.42
CA SER A 250 1.17 8.64 -10.64
C SER A 250 2.62 9.09 -10.57
N SER A 251 3.18 9.56 -11.69
CA SER A 251 4.58 9.98 -11.79
C SER A 251 4.74 11.28 -12.58
N TYR A 252 5.78 12.03 -12.25
CA TYR A 252 6.13 13.31 -12.87
C TYR A 252 7.62 13.61 -12.69
N THR A 253 8.18 14.50 -13.51
CA THR A 253 9.59 14.92 -13.39
C THR A 253 9.81 15.78 -12.16
N TRP A 254 11.07 16.05 -11.81
CA TRP A 254 11.41 16.99 -10.73
C TRP A 254 10.75 18.37 -10.92
N ASP A 255 10.66 18.83 -12.17
CA ASP A 255 10.08 20.12 -12.53
C ASP A 255 8.53 20.08 -12.62
N GLY A 256 7.92 18.92 -12.38
CA GLY A 256 6.47 18.74 -12.31
C GLY A 256 5.80 18.36 -13.64
N GLU A 257 6.57 18.00 -14.66
CA GLU A 257 6.00 17.53 -15.94
C GLU A 257 5.47 16.11 -15.76
N THR A 258 4.19 15.88 -16.07
CA THR A 258 3.57 14.56 -15.95
C THR A 258 4.30 13.54 -16.83
N LEU A 259 4.70 12.42 -16.23
CA LEU A 259 5.28 11.27 -16.92
C LEU A 259 4.18 10.24 -17.19
N ASP A 260 3.56 9.74 -16.12
CA ASP A 260 2.44 8.81 -16.20
C ASP A 260 1.15 9.41 -15.63
N GLY A 261 0.02 9.08 -16.26
CA GLY A 261 -1.30 9.50 -15.80
C GLY A 261 -1.73 8.82 -14.49
N PRO A 262 -3.02 8.88 -14.13
CA PRO A 262 -3.52 8.18 -12.95
C PRO A 262 -3.32 6.67 -13.04
N GLU A 263 -2.74 6.10 -11.99
CA GLU A 263 -2.39 4.68 -11.90
C GLU A 263 -3.02 4.05 -10.65
N GLY A 264 -3.49 2.81 -10.78
CA GLY A 264 -4.13 2.04 -9.72
C GLY A 264 -3.22 1.74 -8.53
N SER A 265 -2.06 1.13 -8.77
CA SER A 265 -1.07 0.80 -7.73
C SER A 265 -0.70 2.05 -6.90
N SER A 266 -0.63 3.22 -7.53
CA SER A 266 -0.34 4.49 -6.86
C SER A 266 -1.55 5.10 -6.13
N ILE A 267 -2.71 5.23 -6.79
CA ILE A 267 -3.80 6.09 -6.33
C ILE A 267 -4.51 5.58 -5.07
N TRP A 268 -4.61 4.26 -4.88
CA TRP A 268 -5.27 3.70 -3.70
C TRP A 268 -4.47 4.00 -2.42
N MET A 269 -3.15 3.84 -2.49
CA MET A 269 -2.27 4.21 -1.37
C MET A 269 -2.24 5.72 -1.16
N ALA A 270 -2.16 6.51 -2.24
CA ALA A 270 -2.17 7.96 -2.14
C ALA A 270 -3.46 8.47 -1.46
N ALA A 271 -4.63 7.96 -1.87
CA ALA A 271 -5.89 8.30 -1.23
C ALA A 271 -5.92 7.91 0.25
N HIS A 272 -5.42 6.70 0.60
CA HIS A 272 -5.30 6.25 1.98
C HIS A 272 -4.41 7.17 2.84
N ASN A 273 -3.23 7.54 2.34
CA ASN A 273 -2.30 8.45 3.01
C ASN A 273 -2.88 9.85 3.19
N LEU A 274 -3.58 10.37 2.17
CA LEU A 274 -4.19 11.71 2.20
C LEU A 274 -5.26 11.86 3.28
N GLN A 275 -5.77 10.78 3.87
CA GLN A 275 -6.75 10.86 4.98
C GLN A 275 -6.22 11.65 6.18
N VAL A 276 -4.92 11.59 6.48
CA VAL A 276 -4.31 12.31 7.62
C VAL A 276 -3.89 13.75 7.27
N ILE A 277 -4.16 14.18 6.03
CA ILE A 277 -3.83 15.51 5.51
C ILE A 277 -5.12 16.27 5.18
N ASP A 278 -5.95 15.72 4.30
CA ASP A 278 -7.26 16.26 3.89
C ASP A 278 -8.24 15.09 3.62
N PRO A 279 -9.06 14.71 4.62
CA PRO A 279 -10.02 13.62 4.49
C PRO A 279 -11.02 13.78 3.34
N SER A 280 -11.38 15.02 3.01
CA SER A 280 -12.37 15.32 1.97
C SER A 280 -11.78 15.07 0.58
N PHE A 281 -10.53 15.47 0.36
CA PHE A 281 -9.82 15.22 -0.88
C PHE A 281 -9.51 13.74 -1.06
N ALA A 282 -9.01 13.10 -0.01
CA ALA A 282 -8.76 11.67 0.05
C ALA A 282 -10.00 10.87 -0.40
N ARG A 283 -11.17 11.16 0.18
CA ARG A 283 -12.43 10.53 -0.21
C ARG A 283 -12.78 10.79 -1.67
N GLY A 284 -12.62 12.03 -2.14
CA GLY A 284 -12.86 12.37 -3.54
C GLY A 284 -11.94 11.61 -4.51
N GLN A 285 -10.65 11.45 -4.19
CA GLN A 285 -9.70 10.65 -4.98
C GLN A 285 -10.10 9.18 -4.99
N TYR A 286 -10.45 8.61 -3.83
CA TYR A 286 -10.94 7.23 -3.73
C TYR A 286 -12.19 6.98 -4.58
N GLU A 287 -13.21 7.84 -4.47
CA GLU A 287 -14.48 7.67 -5.20
C GLU A 287 -14.27 7.75 -6.72
N ARG A 288 -13.43 8.68 -7.19
CA ARG A 288 -13.06 8.78 -8.61
C ARG A 288 -12.25 7.58 -9.07
N ALA A 289 -11.33 7.07 -8.27
CA ALA A 289 -10.55 5.87 -8.57
C ALA A 289 -11.48 4.65 -8.61
N ARG A 290 -12.42 4.54 -7.68
CA ARG A 290 -13.45 3.49 -7.63
C ARG A 290 -14.32 3.46 -8.86
N ALA A 291 -14.75 4.62 -9.35
CA ALA A 291 -15.53 4.73 -10.58
C ALA A 291 -14.68 4.38 -11.82
N THR A 292 -13.43 4.87 -11.87
CA THR A 292 -12.59 4.80 -13.07
C THR A 292 -11.89 3.45 -13.22
N LEU A 293 -11.35 2.90 -12.14
CA LEU A 293 -10.48 1.73 -12.12
C LEU A 293 -11.17 0.49 -11.56
N GLY A 294 -12.03 0.66 -10.56
CA GLY A 294 -12.69 -0.47 -9.89
C GLY A 294 -13.75 -1.14 -10.76
N ARG A 295 -13.77 -2.47 -10.78
CA ARG A 295 -14.68 -3.29 -11.57
C ARG A 295 -15.23 -4.44 -10.74
N SER A 296 -16.32 -5.01 -11.23
CA SER A 296 -16.89 -6.21 -10.65
C SER A 296 -17.60 -7.03 -11.71
N VAL A 297 -17.39 -8.34 -11.72
CA VAL A 297 -18.10 -9.29 -12.58
C VAL A 297 -18.62 -10.41 -11.71
N MET A 298 -19.94 -10.65 -11.75
CA MET A 298 -20.61 -11.70 -10.96
C MET A 298 -20.29 -11.67 -9.45
N GLY A 299 -20.05 -10.48 -8.90
CA GLY A 299 -19.70 -10.27 -7.49
C GLY A 299 -18.23 -10.51 -7.14
N PHE A 300 -17.38 -10.82 -8.12
CA PHE A 300 -15.93 -10.76 -7.99
C PHE A 300 -15.46 -9.36 -8.36
N GLY A 301 -14.85 -8.67 -7.41
CA GLY A 301 -14.28 -7.34 -7.56
C GLY A 301 -12.83 -7.42 -8.03
N TYR A 302 -12.40 -6.46 -8.83
CA TYR A 302 -11.00 -6.29 -9.23
C TYR A 302 -10.76 -4.84 -9.63
N ALA A 303 -9.50 -4.41 -9.67
CA ALA A 303 -9.11 -3.10 -10.13
C ALA A 303 -8.25 -3.18 -11.39
N ARG A 304 -8.39 -2.18 -12.24
CA ARG A 304 -7.48 -1.93 -13.37
C ARG A 304 -6.28 -1.13 -12.90
N GLU A 305 -5.17 -1.27 -13.62
CA GLU A 305 -4.04 -0.38 -13.45
C GLU A 305 -4.35 1.00 -14.00
N TRP A 306 -4.74 1.06 -15.28
CA TRP A 306 -4.92 2.31 -16.00
C TRP A 306 -6.40 2.58 -16.31
N PRO A 307 -6.82 3.86 -16.37
CA PRO A 307 -8.10 4.25 -16.95
C PRO A 307 -8.25 3.75 -18.38
N ARG A 308 -9.49 3.51 -18.83
CA ARG A 308 -9.82 2.88 -20.12
C ARG A 308 -9.35 3.64 -21.37
N ARG A 309 -8.85 4.87 -21.21
CA ARG A 309 -8.32 5.76 -22.26
C ARG A 309 -6.89 6.24 -21.97
N GLY A 310 -6.24 5.72 -20.93
CA GLY A 310 -4.85 6.02 -20.63
C GLY A 310 -3.94 4.99 -21.30
N GLU A 311 -3.00 5.45 -22.11
CA GLU A 311 -1.83 4.67 -22.51
C GLU A 311 -0.85 4.72 -21.33
N GLY A 312 -0.83 3.68 -20.51
CA GLY A 312 0.25 3.44 -19.55
C GLY A 312 1.04 2.22 -20.03
N ALA A 313 2.38 2.31 -20.01
CA ALA A 313 3.20 1.12 -20.13
C ALA A 313 2.88 0.19 -18.95
N MET A 314 2.94 -1.13 -19.13
CA MET A 314 2.86 -2.02 -17.96
C MET A 314 4.07 -1.74 -17.08
N ASP A 315 3.84 -1.24 -15.88
CA ASP A 315 4.89 -1.01 -14.88
C ASP A 315 5.09 -2.29 -14.03
N VAL A 316 6.25 -2.41 -13.41
CA VAL A 316 6.70 -3.56 -12.61
C VAL A 316 5.67 -3.91 -11.53
N ASP A 317 5.03 -2.89 -10.94
CA ASP A 317 4.07 -3.05 -9.85
C ASP A 317 2.66 -3.42 -10.31
N SER A 318 2.37 -3.36 -11.61
CA SER A 318 1.09 -3.83 -12.16
C SER A 318 0.91 -5.35 -11.97
N GLY A 319 2.02 -6.11 -11.91
CA GLY A 319 2.00 -7.56 -12.01
C GLY A 319 1.46 -8.06 -13.37
N PRO A 320 1.28 -9.38 -13.55
CA PRO A 320 0.72 -9.93 -14.79
C PRO A 320 -0.77 -9.56 -14.89
N VAL A 321 -1.09 -8.56 -15.71
CA VAL A 321 -2.48 -8.17 -15.98
C VAL A 321 -3.22 -9.34 -16.63
N LEU A 322 -4.33 -9.77 -16.05
CA LEU A 322 -5.14 -10.84 -16.63
C LEU A 322 -5.73 -10.36 -17.97
N PRO A 323 -5.36 -10.98 -19.09
CA PRO A 323 -5.86 -10.57 -20.40
C PRO A 323 -7.39 -10.69 -20.43
N LEU A 324 -8.05 -9.82 -21.22
CA LEU A 324 -9.51 -9.67 -21.37
C LEU A 324 -10.24 -8.90 -20.24
N LEU A 325 -9.76 -8.95 -19.00
CA LEU A 325 -10.39 -8.25 -17.87
C LEU A 325 -9.69 -6.93 -17.50
N ASP A 326 -8.44 -6.76 -17.93
CA ASP A 326 -7.52 -5.70 -17.51
C ASP A 326 -7.30 -5.67 -15.99
N ALA A 327 -7.40 -6.83 -15.32
CA ALA A 327 -7.24 -6.92 -13.87
C ALA A 327 -5.76 -6.92 -13.51
N SER A 328 -5.33 -5.93 -12.73
CA SER A 328 -3.96 -5.82 -12.21
C SER A 328 -3.90 -6.36 -10.78
N PRO A 329 -3.03 -7.34 -10.49
CA PRO A 329 -2.76 -7.79 -9.12
C PRO A 329 -2.30 -6.67 -8.19
N GLY A 330 -1.42 -5.76 -8.64
CA GLY A 330 -0.91 -4.65 -7.83
C GLY A 330 -2.00 -3.66 -7.44
N SER A 331 -2.71 -3.13 -8.45
CA SER A 331 -3.86 -2.24 -8.23
C SER A 331 -4.96 -2.93 -7.43
N SER A 332 -5.26 -4.20 -7.67
CA SER A 332 -6.31 -4.92 -6.92
C SER A 332 -5.93 -5.14 -5.46
N GLY A 333 -4.67 -5.46 -5.16
CA GLY A 333 -4.16 -5.58 -3.80
C GLY A 333 -4.27 -4.27 -3.02
N LEU A 334 -3.85 -3.16 -3.63
CA LEU A 334 -3.95 -1.83 -3.00
C LEU A 334 -5.40 -1.30 -2.99
N ALA A 335 -6.26 -1.74 -3.90
CA ALA A 335 -7.69 -1.47 -3.82
C ALA A 335 -8.34 -2.09 -2.58
N VAL A 336 -7.80 -3.20 -2.02
CA VAL A 336 -8.25 -3.73 -0.72
C VAL A 336 -8.00 -2.71 0.38
N LEU A 337 -6.81 -2.08 0.39
CA LEU A 337 -6.48 -1.01 1.33
C LEU A 337 -7.43 0.19 1.16
N GLY A 338 -7.61 0.66 -0.08
CA GLY A 338 -8.54 1.75 -0.37
C GLY A 338 -9.98 1.43 0.07
N ALA A 339 -10.53 0.30 -0.34
CA ALA A 339 -11.89 -0.09 0.02
C ALA A 339 -12.06 -0.22 1.54
N ARG A 340 -11.05 -0.75 2.23
CA ARG A 340 -11.06 -0.88 3.69
C ARG A 340 -10.94 0.48 4.40
N ALA A 341 -10.10 1.38 3.89
CA ALA A 341 -9.89 2.72 4.45
C ALA A 341 -11.12 3.62 4.32
N PHE A 342 -11.87 3.51 3.21
CA PHE A 342 -13.03 4.36 2.93
C PHE A 342 -14.39 3.70 3.20
N ASP A 343 -14.40 2.57 3.93
CA ASP A 343 -15.59 1.80 4.30
C ASP A 343 -16.46 1.29 3.13
N ASP A 344 -15.85 1.03 1.97
CA ASP A 344 -16.53 0.45 0.80
C ASP A 344 -16.62 -1.08 0.93
N ARG A 345 -17.52 -1.51 1.81
CA ARG A 345 -17.69 -2.92 2.19
C ARG A 345 -18.03 -3.82 1.01
N ALA A 346 -18.92 -3.36 0.13
CA ALA A 346 -19.36 -4.15 -1.01
C ALA A 346 -18.22 -4.38 -2.02
N TYR A 347 -17.37 -3.38 -2.24
CA TYR A 347 -16.21 -3.55 -3.10
C TYR A 347 -15.14 -4.41 -2.44
N LEU A 348 -14.88 -4.20 -1.15
CA LEU A 348 -13.96 -5.02 -0.36
C LEU A 348 -14.34 -6.51 -0.41
N GLU A 349 -15.59 -6.84 -0.15
CA GLU A 349 -16.10 -8.22 -0.22
C GLU A 349 -15.89 -8.83 -1.60
N GLY A 350 -16.15 -8.05 -2.66
CA GLY A 350 -15.90 -8.49 -4.03
C GLY A 350 -14.41 -8.75 -4.31
N LEU A 351 -13.53 -7.87 -3.86
CA LEU A 351 -12.07 -8.02 -4.01
C LEU A 351 -11.57 -9.27 -3.26
N LEU A 352 -12.03 -9.48 -2.03
CA LEU A 352 -11.67 -10.65 -1.23
C LEU A 352 -12.23 -11.95 -1.81
N ALA A 353 -13.43 -11.93 -2.39
CA ALA A 353 -13.97 -13.07 -3.12
C ALA A 353 -13.11 -13.42 -4.34
N ALA A 354 -12.64 -12.42 -5.08
CA ALA A 354 -11.75 -12.62 -6.23
C ALA A 354 -10.40 -13.18 -5.80
N LEU A 355 -9.82 -12.64 -4.73
CA LEU A 355 -8.58 -13.11 -4.14
C LEU A 355 -8.70 -14.59 -3.70
N ASN A 356 -9.72 -14.95 -2.93
CA ASN A 356 -9.91 -16.33 -2.46
C ASN A 356 -10.17 -17.31 -3.61
N TYR A 357 -10.84 -16.87 -4.67
CA TYR A 357 -11.08 -17.70 -5.84
C TYR A 357 -9.83 -17.90 -6.69
N ALA A 358 -9.09 -16.82 -6.96
CA ALA A 358 -8.05 -16.81 -7.99
C ALA A 358 -6.63 -17.00 -7.43
N ALA A 359 -6.39 -16.68 -6.15
CA ALA A 359 -5.05 -16.66 -5.58
C ALA A 359 -4.68 -17.93 -4.78
N PHE A 360 -5.55 -18.94 -4.79
CA PHE A 360 -5.35 -20.28 -4.21
C PHE A 360 -4.83 -20.21 -2.76
N PRO A 361 -5.70 -19.90 -1.78
CA PRO A 361 -5.33 -19.84 -0.38
C PRO A 361 -4.79 -21.19 0.10
N ASP A 362 -3.64 -21.15 0.77
CA ASP A 362 -2.96 -22.30 1.35
C ASP A 362 -2.88 -22.07 2.86
N ASP A 363 -3.80 -22.71 3.60
CA ASP A 363 -3.83 -22.71 5.06
C ASP A 363 -3.09 -23.95 5.58
N ALA A 364 -1.88 -23.75 6.08
CA ALA A 364 -1.03 -24.81 6.60
C ALA A 364 -0.36 -24.38 7.90
N GLY A 365 -0.64 -25.12 8.99
CA GLY A 365 0.00 -24.89 10.28
C GLY A 365 -0.39 -23.57 10.95
N GLY A 366 -1.62 -23.09 10.75
CA GLY A 366 -2.11 -21.82 11.30
C GLY A 366 -1.59 -20.59 10.54
N ARG A 367 -1.08 -20.80 9.33
CA ARG A 367 -0.53 -19.77 8.44
C ARG A 367 -1.36 -19.74 7.18
N LEU A 368 -1.78 -18.56 6.76
CA LEU A 368 -2.40 -18.34 5.47
C LEU A 368 -1.41 -17.66 4.52
N ARG A 369 -1.28 -18.21 3.31
CA ARG A 369 -0.60 -17.55 2.19
C ARG A 369 -1.40 -17.72 0.91
N PHE A 370 -1.23 -16.80 -0.02
CA PHE A 370 -1.83 -16.94 -1.35
C PHE A 370 -0.78 -17.40 -2.35
N ARG A 371 -1.00 -18.55 -2.99
CA ARG A 371 0.02 -19.14 -3.90
C ARG A 371 0.23 -18.36 -5.19
N ALA A 372 -0.76 -17.58 -5.62
CA ALA A 372 -0.60 -16.67 -6.75
C ALA A 372 -0.06 -15.29 -6.33
N SER A 373 0.33 -15.14 -5.06
CA SER A 373 0.94 -13.94 -4.49
C SER A 373 2.43 -14.19 -4.19
N ASN A 374 3.11 -13.14 -3.76
CA ASN A 374 4.46 -13.17 -3.20
C ASN A 374 4.45 -12.54 -1.80
N ALA A 375 5.62 -12.44 -1.15
CA ALA A 375 5.67 -11.93 0.22
C ALA A 375 5.17 -10.49 0.36
N VAL A 376 5.40 -9.62 -0.64
CA VAL A 376 4.88 -8.24 -0.61
C VAL A 376 3.36 -8.20 -0.76
N GLY A 377 2.75 -9.04 -1.61
CA GLY A 377 1.29 -9.10 -1.72
C GLY A 377 0.62 -9.52 -0.42
N ASP A 378 1.18 -10.50 0.29
CA ASP A 378 0.68 -10.92 1.61
C ASP A 378 0.86 -9.82 2.67
N ALA A 379 1.94 -9.04 2.60
CA ALA A 379 2.17 -7.89 3.47
C ALA A 379 1.19 -6.74 3.20
N VAL A 380 0.91 -6.42 1.92
CA VAL A 380 -0.11 -5.43 1.51
C VAL A 380 -1.48 -5.82 2.07
N LEU A 381 -1.88 -7.08 1.91
CA LEU A 381 -3.15 -7.58 2.43
C LEU A 381 -3.19 -7.54 3.96
N SER A 382 -2.09 -7.92 4.63
CA SER A 382 -1.95 -7.82 6.09
C SER A 382 -2.17 -6.39 6.57
N TYR A 383 -1.53 -5.42 5.92
CA TYR A 383 -1.71 -4.01 6.25
C TYR A 383 -3.14 -3.55 6.00
N ALA A 384 -3.66 -3.80 4.79
CA ALA A 384 -4.99 -3.41 4.39
C ALA A 384 -6.04 -3.89 5.40
N LEU A 385 -6.02 -5.17 5.77
CA LEU A 385 -7.03 -5.80 6.61
C LEU A 385 -6.90 -5.44 8.10
N CYS A 386 -5.70 -5.12 8.56
CA CYS A 386 -5.44 -4.65 9.93
C CYS A 386 -5.58 -3.13 10.09
N SER A 387 -5.62 -2.37 8.99
CA SER A 387 -5.61 -0.91 9.00
C SER A 387 -6.80 -0.29 9.75
N GLY A 388 -6.53 0.85 10.40
CA GLY A 388 -7.53 1.65 11.09
C GLY A 388 -6.98 2.27 12.37
N PRO A 389 -6.63 1.47 13.40
CA PRO A 389 -6.18 1.97 14.70
C PRO A 389 -5.07 3.03 14.64
N LEU A 390 -4.06 2.81 13.80
CA LEU A 390 -2.94 3.75 13.67
C LEU A 390 -3.40 5.10 13.09
N TRP A 391 -4.18 5.09 12.00
CA TRP A 391 -4.75 6.31 11.41
C TRP A 391 -5.73 7.00 12.35
N ALA A 392 -6.53 6.25 13.10
CA ALA A 392 -7.44 6.78 14.11
C ALA A 392 -6.69 7.52 15.22
N ARG A 393 -5.51 7.01 15.63
CA ARG A 393 -4.65 7.68 16.62
C ARG A 393 -4.02 8.96 16.08
N VAL A 394 -3.55 8.96 14.82
CA VAL A 394 -3.06 10.18 14.14
C VAL A 394 -4.14 11.26 14.05
N LEU A 395 -5.39 10.86 13.78
CA LEU A 395 -6.53 11.77 13.69
C LEU A 395 -7.11 12.18 15.06
N GLY A 396 -6.55 11.70 16.17
CA GLY A 396 -7.04 11.98 17.53
C GLY A 396 -8.39 11.34 17.86
N VAL A 397 -8.82 10.34 17.09
CA VAL A 397 -10.04 9.55 17.32
C VAL A 397 -9.79 8.41 18.31
N LEU A 398 -8.55 7.90 18.35
CA LEU A 398 -8.07 6.91 19.31
C LEU A 398 -7.01 7.55 20.21
N ALA A 399 -7.09 7.29 21.52
CA ALA A 399 -6.14 7.82 22.51
C ALA A 399 -4.79 7.10 22.49
#